data_AF-A0A3C1XBY4-F1
#
_entry.id   AF-A0A3C1XBY4-F1
#
_cell.length_a   1.000
_cell.length_b   1.000
_cell.length_c   1.000
_cell.angle_alpha   90.00
_cell.angle_beta   90.00
_cell.angle_gamma   90.00
#
_symmetry.space_group_name_H-M   'P 1'
#
loop_
_entity.id
_entity.type
_entity.pdbx_description
1 polymer ?
#
loop_
_entity_poly.entity_id
_entity_poly.type
_entity_poly.pdbx_seq_one_letter_code
_entity_poly.pdbx_strand_id
1 'polypeptide(L)'
;MGNDIVNNNDFGFFVVGLILTAIFAFMSLFFWWKRKRLRDLRTLTLGRLTFLYLFCLLVALNGLLGSMLVLTDGGRGIWLFLLGIEVVVFMIFSMFLGLVIPLGIVILTVKMWRRETRTVANLLLPIVVLFFLVIDGIFLAMGNLPEHWQWLSVLSWVFPLLSLYLAWQFTVFFLSSWVYGRRTRKLEAAFHVVLGAGLIDGERVGILLGNRIKAAVQAVRDDQTIVVFSGGQGTDEKVSEASAMQKYAHEELGFPSERTLLEEKSRTTYENLVFSSELIKARFLFFTSD
;
A
#
# COMPACT_ATOMS: atom_id res chain seq x y z
N MET A 1 -15.60 -50.20 -30.72
CA MET A 1 -14.82 -49.64 -31.84
C MET A 1 -14.91 -48.13 -31.70
N GLY A 2 -14.11 -47.46 -30.89
CA GLY A 2 -12.66 -47.61 -30.77
C GLY A 2 -12.03 -46.49 -31.59
N ASN A 3 -12.09 -45.26 -31.06
CA ASN A 3 -11.32 -44.13 -31.56
C ASN A 3 -11.13 -43.09 -30.45
N ASP A 4 -10.71 -43.55 -29.26
CA ASP A 4 -10.12 -42.67 -28.24
C ASP A 4 -8.65 -42.41 -28.64
N ILE A 5 -8.45 -41.82 -29.81
CA ILE A 5 -7.17 -41.23 -30.15
C ILE A 5 -7.25 -39.83 -29.54
N VAL A 6 -6.84 -39.70 -28.28
CA VAL A 6 -6.37 -38.41 -27.77
C VAL A 6 -5.43 -37.88 -28.84
N ASN A 7 -5.84 -36.83 -29.53
CA ASN A 7 -5.10 -36.32 -30.68
C ASN A 7 -3.68 -36.04 -30.19
N ASN A 8 -2.66 -36.55 -30.89
CA ASN A 8 -1.26 -36.48 -30.42
C ASN A 8 -0.84 -35.02 -30.10
N ASN A 9 -1.50 -34.06 -30.77
CA ASN A 9 -1.41 -32.63 -30.50
C ASN A 9 -1.95 -32.22 -29.13
N ASP A 10 -3.12 -32.70 -28.72
CA ASP A 10 -3.76 -32.36 -27.44
C ASP A 10 -2.99 -32.97 -26.26
N PHE A 11 -2.43 -34.17 -26.44
CA PHE A 11 -1.49 -34.74 -25.47
C PHE A 11 -0.20 -33.92 -25.37
N GLY A 12 0.33 -33.41 -26.49
CA GLY A 12 1.46 -32.47 -26.49
C GLY A 12 1.15 -31.17 -25.74
N PHE A 13 -0.01 -30.55 -25.99
CA PHE A 13 -0.46 -29.36 -25.27
C PHE A 13 -0.64 -29.60 -23.77
N PHE A 14 -1.15 -30.78 -23.39
CA PHE A 14 -1.27 -31.19 -22.00
C PHE A 14 0.08 -31.23 -21.28
N VAL A 15 1.08 -31.91 -21.88
CA VAL A 15 2.42 -32.05 -21.29
C VAL A 15 3.09 -30.67 -21.15
N VAL A 16 3.03 -29.84 -22.19
CA VAL A 16 3.59 -28.48 -22.14
C VAL A 16 2.88 -27.63 -21.08
N GLY A 17 1.55 -27.71 -21.02
CA GLY A 17 0.73 -27.00 -20.02
C GLY A 17 1.10 -27.38 -18.59
N LEU A 18 1.29 -28.67 -18.31
CA LEU A 18 1.72 -29.15 -16.99
C LEU A 18 3.12 -28.68 -16.62
N ILE A 19 4.08 -28.72 -17.56
CA ILE A 19 5.44 -28.26 -17.32
C ILE A 19 5.44 -26.77 -16.97
N LEU A 20 4.76 -25.95 -17.76
CA LEU A 20 4.64 -24.50 -17.50
C LEU A 20 3.95 -24.25 -16.15
N THR A 21 2.87 -24.97 -15.87
CA THR A 21 2.15 -24.89 -14.58
C THR A 21 3.07 -25.19 -13.40
N ALA A 22 3.87 -26.26 -13.48
CA ALA A 22 4.81 -26.64 -12.43
C ALA A 22 5.88 -25.55 -12.21
N ILE A 23 6.44 -24.98 -13.29
CA ILE A 23 7.42 -23.89 -13.23
C ILE A 23 6.81 -22.67 -12.53
N PHE A 24 5.64 -22.22 -12.96
CA PHE A 24 4.99 -21.03 -12.39
C PHE A 24 4.49 -21.26 -10.95
N ALA A 25 4.04 -22.47 -10.62
CA ALA A 25 3.70 -22.84 -9.25
C ALA A 25 4.93 -22.78 -8.33
N PHE A 26 6.07 -23.31 -8.78
CA PHE A 26 7.34 -23.21 -8.06
C PHE A 26 7.78 -21.76 -7.87
N MET A 27 7.73 -20.94 -8.94
CA MET A 27 8.04 -19.50 -8.86
C MET A 27 7.11 -18.77 -7.89
N SER A 28 5.81 -19.09 -7.89
CA SER A 28 4.85 -18.51 -6.96
C SER A 28 5.22 -18.84 -5.51
N LEU A 29 5.52 -20.10 -5.20
CA LEU A 29 5.98 -20.53 -3.87
C LEU A 29 7.29 -19.83 -3.47
N PHE A 30 8.24 -19.70 -4.39
CA PHE A 30 9.52 -19.02 -4.17
C PHE A 30 9.30 -17.54 -3.80
N PHE A 31 8.50 -16.80 -4.58
CA PHE A 31 8.23 -15.39 -4.29
C PHE A 31 7.42 -15.21 -3.01
N TRP A 32 6.45 -16.08 -2.73
CA TRP A 32 5.72 -16.09 -1.46
C TRP A 32 6.64 -16.30 -0.26
N TRP A 33 7.55 -17.26 -0.34
CA TRP A 33 8.52 -17.55 0.70
C TRP A 33 9.46 -16.36 0.93
N LYS A 34 10.01 -15.78 -0.16
CA LYS A 34 10.85 -14.57 -0.08
C LYS A 34 10.09 -13.39 0.52
N ARG A 35 8.81 -13.20 0.17
CA ARG A 35 7.91 -12.18 0.72
C ARG A 35 7.66 -12.36 2.23
N LYS A 36 7.63 -13.60 2.72
CA LYS A 36 7.48 -13.90 4.16
C LYS A 36 8.77 -13.67 4.93
N ARG A 37 9.94 -13.89 4.33
CA ARG A 37 11.26 -13.67 4.97
C ARG A 37 11.80 -12.24 4.88
N LEU A 38 11.10 -11.33 4.21
CA LEU A 38 11.45 -9.91 4.19
C LEU A 38 11.44 -9.35 5.62
N ARG A 39 12.62 -8.93 6.10
CA ARG A 39 12.79 -8.26 7.40
C ARG A 39 12.24 -6.85 7.38
N ASP A 40 12.55 -6.10 6.32
CA ASP A 40 12.09 -4.73 6.14
C ASP A 40 10.89 -4.67 5.17
N LEU A 41 9.73 -4.35 5.73
CA LEU A 41 8.46 -4.21 5.01
C LEU A 41 8.26 -2.82 4.39
N ARG A 42 9.15 -1.86 4.68
CA ARG A 42 9.05 -0.47 4.20
C ARG A 42 9.59 -0.28 2.78
N THR A 43 10.15 -1.34 2.20
CA THR A 43 10.75 -1.30 0.86
C THR A 43 9.76 -1.68 -0.24
N LEU A 44 9.92 -1.08 -1.43
CA LEU A 44 9.15 -1.47 -2.64
C LEU A 44 9.38 -2.92 -3.07
N THR A 45 10.43 -3.58 -2.54
CA THR A 45 10.67 -5.01 -2.72
C THR A 45 9.48 -5.84 -2.25
N LEU A 46 8.76 -5.42 -1.21
CA LEU A 46 7.53 -6.08 -0.75
C LEU A 46 6.47 -6.08 -1.85
N GLY A 47 6.24 -4.94 -2.49
CA GLY A 47 5.33 -4.79 -3.61
C GLY A 47 5.73 -5.65 -4.81
N ARG A 48 7.00 -5.60 -5.21
CA ARG A 48 7.53 -6.39 -6.34
C ARG A 48 7.33 -7.89 -6.13
N LEU A 49 7.70 -8.40 -4.96
CA LEU A 49 7.52 -9.82 -4.62
C LEU A 49 6.05 -10.19 -4.51
N THR A 50 5.19 -9.29 -4.03
CA THR A 50 3.74 -9.52 -3.98
C THR A 50 3.17 -9.63 -5.37
N PHE A 51 3.53 -8.73 -6.29
CA PHE A 51 3.08 -8.80 -7.67
C PHE A 51 3.55 -10.09 -8.33
N LEU A 52 4.85 -10.39 -8.27
CA LEU A 52 5.42 -11.59 -8.91
C LEU A 52 4.77 -12.87 -8.37
N TYR A 53 4.51 -12.94 -7.06
CA TYR A 53 3.75 -14.03 -6.45
C TYR A 53 2.35 -14.18 -7.06
N LEU A 54 1.58 -13.09 -7.15
CA LEU A 54 0.21 -13.10 -7.66
C LEU A 54 0.15 -13.40 -9.16
N PHE A 55 1.07 -12.82 -9.94
CA PHE A 55 1.19 -13.07 -11.37
C PHE A 55 1.53 -14.54 -11.66
N CYS A 56 2.56 -15.09 -11.01
CA CYS A 56 2.91 -16.50 -11.17
C CYS A 56 1.78 -17.43 -10.69
N LEU A 57 1.06 -17.06 -9.62
CA LEU A 57 -0.09 -17.83 -9.15
C LEU A 57 -1.22 -17.85 -10.19
N LEU A 58 -1.55 -16.70 -10.78
CA LEU A 58 -2.58 -16.59 -11.82
C LEU A 58 -2.23 -17.46 -13.03
N VAL A 59 -0.99 -17.39 -13.51
CA VAL A 59 -0.51 -18.21 -14.65
C VAL A 59 -0.56 -19.70 -14.30
N ALA A 60 -0.15 -20.09 -13.09
CA ALA A 60 -0.21 -21.48 -12.66
C ALA A 60 -1.66 -22.01 -12.57
N LEU A 61 -2.60 -21.20 -12.06
CA LEU A 61 -4.01 -21.60 -12.00
C LEU A 61 -4.62 -21.76 -13.40
N ASN A 62 -4.36 -20.82 -14.31
CA ASN A 62 -4.81 -20.90 -15.69
C ASN A 62 -4.18 -22.07 -16.46
N GLY A 63 -2.90 -22.34 -16.22
CA GLY A 63 -2.19 -23.48 -16.79
C GLY A 63 -2.73 -24.82 -16.29
N LEU A 64 -3.02 -24.91 -14.98
CA LEU A 64 -3.63 -26.10 -14.38
C LEU A 64 -5.00 -26.37 -14.97
N LEU A 65 -5.86 -25.34 -15.03
CA LEU A 65 -7.19 -25.42 -15.62
C LEU A 65 -7.14 -25.81 -17.10
N GLY A 66 -6.23 -25.20 -17.87
CA GLY A 66 -6.05 -25.52 -19.29
C GLY A 66 -5.59 -26.96 -19.51
N SER A 67 -4.66 -27.44 -18.67
CA SER A 67 -4.18 -28.83 -18.72
C SER A 67 -5.30 -29.83 -18.38
N MET A 68 -6.20 -29.51 -17.45
CA MET A 68 -7.35 -30.36 -17.14
C MET A 68 -8.37 -30.40 -18.28
N LEU A 69 -8.63 -29.24 -18.92
CA LEU A 69 -9.66 -29.13 -19.95
C LEU A 69 -9.22 -29.63 -21.32
N VAL A 70 -7.92 -29.55 -21.67
CA VAL A 70 -7.44 -29.93 -23.01
C VAL A 70 -7.62 -31.43 -23.32
N LEU A 71 -7.73 -32.27 -22.29
CA LEU A 71 -7.98 -33.71 -22.43
C LEU A 71 -9.47 -34.07 -22.56
N THR A 72 -10.37 -33.09 -22.41
CA THR A 72 -11.82 -33.29 -22.57
C THR A 72 -12.29 -32.89 -23.96
N ASP A 73 -13.28 -33.61 -24.50
CA ASP A 73 -13.88 -33.27 -25.80
C ASP A 73 -14.43 -31.82 -25.78
N GLY A 74 -13.89 -30.97 -26.66
CA GLY A 74 -14.27 -29.56 -26.73
C GLY A 74 -13.69 -28.65 -25.62
N GLY A 75 -12.96 -29.20 -24.65
CA GLY A 75 -12.47 -28.42 -23.50
C GLY A 75 -11.42 -27.36 -23.84
N ARG A 76 -10.66 -27.52 -24.93
CA ARG A 76 -9.78 -26.47 -25.46
C ARG A 76 -10.56 -25.20 -25.82
N GLY A 77 -11.75 -25.35 -26.43
CA GLY A 77 -12.61 -24.21 -26.76
C GLY A 77 -13.14 -23.51 -25.51
N ILE A 78 -13.54 -24.30 -24.51
CA ILE A 78 -13.99 -23.79 -23.19
C ILE A 78 -12.87 -23.01 -22.51
N TRP A 79 -11.64 -23.54 -22.48
CA TRP A 79 -10.50 -22.86 -21.87
C TRP A 79 -10.17 -21.53 -22.55
N LEU A 80 -10.12 -21.50 -23.89
CA LEU A 80 -9.91 -20.26 -24.64
C LEU A 80 -11.03 -19.23 -24.41
N PHE A 81 -12.27 -19.69 -24.28
CA PHE A 81 -13.40 -18.83 -23.94
C PHE A 81 -13.26 -18.22 -22.55
N LEU A 82 -12.85 -19.00 -21.54
CA LEU A 82 -12.60 -18.51 -20.18
C LEU A 82 -11.45 -17.49 -20.14
N LEU A 83 -10.36 -17.74 -20.87
CA LEU A 83 -9.27 -16.75 -21.02
C LEU A 83 -9.76 -15.46 -21.70
N GLY A 84 -10.63 -15.58 -22.72
CA GLY A 84 -11.25 -14.43 -23.36
C GLY A 84 -12.07 -13.60 -22.37
N ILE A 85 -12.87 -14.26 -21.52
CA ILE A 85 -13.61 -13.59 -20.44
C ILE A 85 -12.65 -12.87 -19.48
N GLU A 86 -11.58 -13.54 -19.06
CA GLU A 86 -10.59 -12.94 -18.16
C GLU A 86 -9.97 -11.66 -18.74
N VAL A 87 -9.57 -11.70 -20.02
CA VAL A 87 -9.05 -10.52 -20.74
C VAL A 87 -10.08 -9.40 -20.80
N VAL A 88 -11.33 -9.71 -21.13
CA VAL A 88 -12.43 -8.72 -21.18
C VAL A 88 -12.67 -8.11 -19.80
N VAL A 89 -12.67 -8.93 -18.73
CA VAL A 89 -12.80 -8.46 -17.35
C VAL A 89 -11.64 -7.54 -16.97
N PHE A 90 -10.40 -7.88 -17.33
CA PHE A 90 -9.25 -7.01 -17.10
C PHE A 90 -9.34 -5.69 -17.88
N MET A 91 -9.78 -5.73 -19.13
CA MET A 91 -10.01 -4.52 -19.94
C MET A 91 -11.07 -3.62 -19.30
N ILE A 92 -12.22 -4.18 -18.93
CA ILE A 92 -13.30 -3.44 -18.25
C ILE A 92 -12.78 -2.85 -16.93
N PHE A 93 -12.09 -3.64 -16.12
CA PHE A 93 -11.51 -3.18 -14.86
C PHE A 93 -10.50 -2.04 -15.05
N SER A 94 -9.63 -2.13 -16.07
CA SER A 94 -8.66 -1.08 -16.41
C SER A 94 -9.35 0.21 -16.87
N MET A 95 -10.44 0.10 -17.65
CA MET A 95 -11.26 1.24 -18.07
C MET A 95 -11.91 1.92 -16.88
N PHE A 96 -12.47 1.15 -15.93
CA PHE A 96 -13.04 1.70 -14.70
C PHE A 96 -11.99 2.42 -13.84
N LEU A 97 -10.79 1.85 -13.68
CA LEU A 97 -9.70 2.51 -12.96
C LEU A 97 -9.30 3.84 -13.62
N GLY A 98 -9.26 3.88 -14.96
CA GLY A 98 -8.98 5.08 -15.75
C GLY A 98 -9.96 6.23 -15.50
N LEU A 99 -11.21 5.92 -15.14
CA LEU A 99 -12.23 6.92 -14.78
C LEU A 99 -12.22 7.27 -13.29
N VAL A 100 -12.15 6.24 -12.43
CA VAL A 100 -12.29 6.39 -10.96
C VAL A 100 -11.09 7.11 -10.36
N ILE A 101 -9.86 6.85 -10.83
CA ILE A 101 -8.65 7.45 -10.26
C ILE A 101 -8.64 8.98 -10.45
N PRO A 102 -8.81 9.54 -11.67
CA PRO A 102 -8.86 10.98 -11.87
C PRO A 102 -9.98 11.65 -11.07
N LEU A 103 -11.19 11.05 -11.06
CA LEU A 103 -12.31 11.57 -10.30
C LEU A 103 -12.03 11.60 -8.80
N GLY A 104 -11.44 10.52 -8.27
CA GLY A 104 -11.02 10.42 -6.88
C GLY A 104 -9.97 11.48 -6.51
N ILE A 105 -9.00 11.73 -7.38
CA ILE A 105 -8.00 12.78 -7.20
C ILE A 105 -8.67 14.16 -7.12
N VAL A 106 -9.62 14.47 -8.01
CA VAL A 106 -10.35 15.74 -7.96
C VAL A 106 -11.13 15.88 -6.65
N ILE A 107 -11.86 14.83 -6.23
CA ILE A 107 -12.62 14.84 -4.97
C ILE A 107 -11.70 15.06 -3.77
N LEU A 108 -10.57 14.33 -3.71
CA LEU A 108 -9.59 14.46 -2.63
C LEU A 108 -8.99 15.86 -2.58
N THR A 109 -8.66 16.42 -3.74
CA THR A 109 -8.13 17.79 -3.86
C THR A 109 -9.14 18.80 -3.32
N VAL A 110 -10.41 18.71 -3.73
CA VAL A 110 -11.46 19.62 -3.25
C VAL A 110 -11.67 19.47 -1.74
N LYS A 111 -11.63 18.24 -1.22
CA LYS A 111 -11.76 17.98 0.22
C LYS A 111 -10.59 18.59 1.01
N MET A 112 -9.36 18.42 0.54
CA MET A 112 -8.15 19.00 1.15
C MET A 112 -8.22 20.53 1.09
N TRP A 113 -8.57 21.12 -0.07
CA TRP A 113 -8.70 22.56 -0.24
C TRP A 113 -9.72 23.21 0.71
N ARG A 114 -10.75 22.47 1.12
CA ARG A 114 -11.76 22.93 2.10
C ARG A 114 -11.33 22.77 3.56
N ARG A 115 -10.41 21.85 3.87
CA ARG A 115 -10.04 21.47 5.25
C ARG A 115 -8.66 21.94 5.68
N GLU A 116 -7.77 22.18 4.74
CA GLU A 116 -6.36 22.51 4.97
C GLU A 116 -6.00 23.88 4.41
N THR A 117 -4.81 24.38 4.76
CA THR A 117 -4.25 25.62 4.21
C THR A 117 -4.13 25.53 2.68
N ARG A 118 -4.54 26.60 1.98
CA ARG A 118 -4.54 26.69 0.52
C ARG A 118 -3.13 26.86 -0.03
N THR A 119 -2.34 25.79 -0.02
CA THR A 119 -0.98 25.77 -0.56
C THR A 119 -0.99 25.23 -1.99
N VAL A 120 -0.02 25.67 -2.81
CA VAL A 120 0.17 25.17 -4.18
C VAL A 120 0.51 23.68 -4.21
N ALA A 121 1.15 23.18 -3.14
CA ALA A 121 1.43 21.75 -2.97
C ALA A 121 0.16 20.88 -3.05
N ASN A 122 -0.98 21.39 -2.58
CA ASN A 122 -2.25 20.67 -2.62
C ASN A 122 -2.85 20.56 -4.03
N LEU A 123 -2.29 21.25 -5.03
CA LEU A 123 -2.68 21.16 -6.45
C LEU A 123 -1.80 20.21 -7.27
N LEU A 124 -0.75 19.61 -6.68
CA LEU A 124 0.17 18.75 -7.42
C LEU A 124 -0.53 17.57 -8.11
N LEU A 125 -1.43 16.87 -7.41
CA LEU A 125 -2.13 15.71 -7.97
C LEU A 125 -3.05 16.08 -9.15
N PRO A 126 -3.90 17.13 -9.07
CA PRO A 126 -4.65 17.63 -10.22
C PRO A 126 -3.76 18.05 -11.40
N ILE A 127 -2.64 18.73 -11.13
CA ILE A 127 -1.70 19.18 -12.17
C ILE A 127 -1.13 17.96 -12.92
N VAL A 128 -0.77 16.91 -12.20
CA VAL A 128 -0.30 15.65 -12.80
C VAL A 128 -1.39 15.02 -13.68
N VAL A 129 -2.64 14.97 -13.21
CA VAL A 129 -3.77 14.45 -14.02
C VAL A 129 -3.96 15.28 -15.29
N LEU A 130 -3.96 16.61 -15.19
CA LEU A 130 -4.10 17.50 -16.34
C LEU A 130 -2.95 17.29 -17.33
N PHE A 131 -1.72 17.16 -16.83
CA PHE A 131 -0.55 16.86 -17.67
C PHE A 131 -0.73 15.55 -18.44
N PHE A 132 -1.19 14.48 -17.79
CA PHE A 132 -1.49 13.21 -18.49
C PHE A 132 -2.57 13.36 -19.57
N LEU A 133 -3.64 14.12 -19.31
CA LEU A 133 -4.69 14.37 -20.30
C LEU A 133 -4.19 15.16 -21.52
N VAL A 134 -3.31 16.15 -21.30
CA VAL A 134 -2.69 16.90 -22.40
C VAL A 134 -1.79 16.00 -23.23
N ILE A 135 -0.97 15.17 -22.59
CA ILE A 135 -0.10 14.22 -23.30
C ILE A 135 -0.92 13.19 -24.08
N ASP A 136 -2.03 12.69 -23.53
CA ASP A 136 -2.93 11.77 -24.22
C ASP A 136 -3.56 12.43 -25.46
N GLY A 137 -3.98 13.70 -25.35
CA GLY A 137 -4.44 14.48 -26.50
C GLY A 137 -3.37 14.67 -27.59
N ILE A 138 -2.12 14.93 -27.19
CA ILE A 138 -0.98 15.02 -28.13
C ILE A 138 -0.74 13.66 -28.80
N PHE A 139 -0.76 12.56 -28.04
CA PHE A 139 -0.59 11.21 -28.56
C PHE A 139 -1.65 10.86 -29.61
N LEU A 140 -2.93 11.18 -29.36
CA LEU A 140 -4.01 11.00 -30.33
C LEU A 140 -3.80 11.87 -31.59
N ALA A 141 -3.31 13.10 -31.43
CA ALA A 141 -3.01 13.98 -32.55
C ALA A 141 -1.83 13.50 -33.41
N MET A 142 -0.83 12.83 -32.81
CA MET A 142 0.30 12.23 -33.54
C MET A 142 -0.13 11.13 -34.51
N GLY A 143 -1.28 10.47 -34.27
CA GLY A 143 -1.84 9.49 -35.20
C GLY A 143 -2.32 10.07 -36.54
N ASN A 144 -2.52 11.39 -36.60
CA ASN A 144 -3.04 12.09 -37.78
C ASN A 144 -1.98 12.94 -38.50
N LEU A 145 -0.69 12.64 -38.30
CA LEU A 145 0.40 13.39 -38.93
C LEU A 145 0.42 13.21 -40.47
N PRO A 146 0.75 14.27 -41.23
CA PRO A 146 0.97 14.17 -42.68
C PRO A 146 2.03 13.13 -43.04
N GLU A 147 1.92 12.53 -44.24
CA GLU A 147 2.77 11.41 -44.69
C GLU A 147 4.29 11.68 -44.54
N HIS A 148 4.73 12.90 -44.88
CA HIS A 148 6.13 13.31 -44.77
C HIS A 148 6.66 13.40 -43.32
N TRP A 149 5.79 13.44 -42.31
CA TRP A 149 6.14 13.47 -40.87
C TRP A 149 5.82 12.16 -40.15
N GLN A 150 5.32 11.14 -40.86
CA GLN A 150 4.94 9.86 -40.24
C GLN A 150 6.12 9.14 -39.57
N TRP A 151 7.36 9.41 -39.96
CA TRP A 151 8.54 8.85 -39.29
C TRP A 151 8.64 9.26 -37.81
N LEU A 152 8.07 10.42 -37.42
CA LEU A 152 7.97 10.86 -36.03
C LEU A 152 6.99 10.02 -35.20
N SER A 153 6.10 9.26 -35.83
CA SER A 153 5.16 8.37 -35.11
C SER A 153 5.88 7.30 -34.30
N VAL A 154 7.14 6.98 -34.59
CA VAL A 154 7.95 6.08 -33.76
C VAL A 154 8.12 6.62 -32.33
N LEU A 155 8.18 7.95 -32.14
CA LEU A 155 8.25 8.55 -30.80
C LEU A 155 6.96 8.35 -30.01
N SER A 156 5.83 8.10 -30.68
CA SER A 156 4.56 7.83 -30.00
C SER A 156 4.62 6.57 -29.14
N TRP A 157 5.49 5.60 -29.46
CA TRP A 157 5.71 4.39 -28.65
C TRP A 157 6.34 4.67 -27.29
N VAL A 158 7.03 5.80 -27.12
CA VAL A 158 7.62 6.19 -25.83
C VAL A 158 6.53 6.39 -24.78
N PHE A 159 5.41 7.00 -25.15
CA PHE A 159 4.30 7.27 -24.23
C PHE A 159 3.65 6.01 -23.64
N PRO A 160 3.15 5.03 -24.42
CA PRO A 160 2.55 3.82 -23.87
C PRO A 160 3.57 2.97 -23.10
N LEU A 161 4.85 2.93 -23.52
CA LEU A 161 5.90 2.23 -22.77
C LEU A 161 6.16 2.88 -21.42
N LEU A 162 6.27 4.21 -21.38
CA LEU A 162 6.45 4.96 -20.13
C LEU A 162 5.22 4.84 -19.23
N SER A 163 4.01 4.94 -19.80
CA SER A 163 2.75 4.76 -19.08
C SER A 163 2.64 3.35 -18.50
N LEU A 164 3.02 2.31 -19.24
CA LEU A 164 3.07 0.94 -18.73
C LEU A 164 4.08 0.79 -17.58
N TYR A 165 5.26 1.40 -17.71
CA TYR A 165 6.26 1.42 -16.63
C TYR A 165 5.78 2.16 -15.38
N LEU A 166 5.11 3.30 -15.54
CA LEU A 166 4.55 4.06 -14.42
C LEU A 166 3.39 3.31 -13.75
N ALA A 167 2.49 2.70 -14.54
CA ALA A 167 1.41 1.87 -14.04
C ALA A 167 1.93 0.65 -13.26
N TRP A 168 3.00 0.03 -13.77
CA TRP A 168 3.74 -1.02 -13.09
C TRP A 168 4.28 -0.54 -11.73
N GLN A 169 4.99 0.59 -11.72
CA GLN A 169 5.58 1.16 -10.50
C GLN A 169 4.49 1.56 -9.48
N PHE A 170 3.37 2.12 -9.95
CA PHE A 170 2.23 2.44 -9.10
C PHE A 170 1.60 1.18 -8.50
N THR A 171 1.45 0.10 -9.28
CA THR A 171 0.94 -1.18 -8.79
C THR A 171 1.86 -1.79 -7.75
N VAL A 172 3.18 -1.73 -7.97
CA VAL A 172 4.19 -2.14 -6.97
C VAL A 172 4.04 -1.33 -5.68
N PHE A 173 3.96 0.00 -5.79
CA PHE A 173 3.77 0.87 -4.63
C PHE A 173 2.46 0.54 -3.89
N PHE A 174 1.35 0.44 -4.61
CA PHE A 174 0.03 0.11 -4.05
C PHE A 174 0.04 -1.23 -3.32
N LEU A 175 0.56 -2.29 -3.95
CA LEU A 175 0.68 -3.60 -3.32
C LEU A 175 1.58 -3.57 -2.08
N SER A 176 2.69 -2.82 -2.14
CA SER A 176 3.58 -2.63 -0.99
C SER A 176 2.82 -1.98 0.17
N SER A 177 2.17 -0.84 -0.07
CA SER A 177 1.40 -0.09 0.93
C SER A 177 0.24 -0.90 1.50
N TRP A 178 -0.48 -1.65 0.65
CA TRP A 178 -1.59 -2.50 1.06
C TRP A 178 -1.15 -3.67 1.95
N VAL A 179 -0.10 -4.40 1.55
CA VAL A 179 0.43 -5.51 2.33
C VAL A 179 1.09 -5.02 3.61
N TYR A 180 1.82 -3.90 3.54
CA TYR A 180 2.41 -3.23 4.70
C TYR A 180 1.32 -2.87 5.71
N GLY A 181 0.31 -2.10 5.30
CA GLY A 181 -0.79 -1.67 6.18
C GLY A 181 -1.55 -2.85 6.82
N ARG A 182 -1.75 -3.94 6.09
CA ARG A 182 -2.37 -5.16 6.66
C ARG A 182 -1.46 -5.90 7.64
N ARG A 183 -0.14 -5.88 7.45
CA ARG A 183 0.82 -6.52 8.36
C ARG A 183 1.06 -5.69 9.61
N THR A 184 1.16 -4.37 9.48
CA THR A 184 1.39 -3.47 10.61
C THR A 184 0.18 -3.31 11.51
N ARG A 185 -1.05 -3.35 10.95
CA ARG A 185 -2.29 -3.38 11.76
C ARG A 185 -2.41 -4.60 12.69
N LYS A 186 -1.62 -5.66 12.47
CA LYS A 186 -1.58 -6.86 13.31
C LYS A 186 -0.45 -6.84 14.34
N LEU A 187 0.29 -5.74 14.45
CA LEU A 187 1.32 -5.61 15.47
C LEU A 187 0.62 -5.23 16.78
N GLU A 188 0.59 -6.16 17.72
CA GLU A 188 0.28 -5.89 19.11
C GLU A 188 1.60 -5.60 19.82
N ALA A 189 1.65 -4.52 20.59
CA ALA A 189 2.79 -4.20 21.43
C ALA A 189 2.27 -3.88 22.82
N ALA A 190 2.94 -4.43 23.84
CA ALA A 190 2.58 -4.19 25.23
C ALA A 190 2.74 -2.71 25.64
N PHE A 191 3.47 -1.91 24.85
CA PHE A 191 3.71 -0.50 25.13
C PHE A 191 3.42 0.38 23.91
N HIS A 192 2.60 1.41 24.11
CA HIS A 192 2.31 2.46 23.15
C HIS A 192 3.00 3.75 23.58
N VAL A 193 3.97 4.25 22.83
CA VAL A 193 4.70 5.48 23.16
C VAL A 193 4.09 6.67 22.42
N VAL A 194 3.69 7.69 23.18
CA VAL A 194 3.23 8.98 22.69
C VAL A 194 4.32 10.01 22.96
N LEU A 195 4.85 10.60 21.89
CA LEU A 195 5.86 11.64 21.98
C LEU A 195 5.23 13.00 22.30
N GLY A 196 5.99 13.84 22.98
CA GLY A 196 5.74 15.26 23.12
C GLY A 196 5.69 16.01 21.78
N ALA A 197 5.06 17.19 21.80
CA ALA A 197 4.99 18.12 20.68
C ALA A 197 4.89 19.60 21.13
N GLY A 198 5.18 19.88 22.40
CA GLY A 198 4.98 21.18 23.05
C GLY A 198 3.56 21.38 23.60
N LEU A 199 3.47 22.09 24.73
CA LEU A 199 2.21 22.49 25.34
C LEU A 199 1.77 23.90 24.92
N ILE A 200 0.45 24.09 24.78
CA ILE A 200 -0.17 25.41 24.65
C ILE A 200 -0.13 26.11 26.00
N ASP A 201 0.40 27.33 26.04
CA ASP A 201 0.60 28.14 27.25
C ASP A 201 1.43 27.41 28.35
N GLY A 202 2.26 26.45 27.95
CA GLY A 202 3.13 25.69 28.85
C GLY A 202 2.41 24.73 29.80
N GLU A 203 1.12 24.43 29.57
CA GLU A 203 0.31 23.59 30.46
C GLU A 203 -0.74 22.72 29.74
N ARG A 204 -1.26 23.16 28.57
CA ARG A 204 -2.39 22.52 27.91
C ARG A 204 -1.99 21.71 26.68
N VAL A 205 -2.63 20.56 26.50
CA VAL A 205 -2.48 19.73 25.30
C VAL A 205 -3.17 20.37 24.11
N GLY A 206 -2.43 20.63 23.03
CA GLY A 206 -2.97 21.15 21.78
C GLY A 206 -3.70 20.11 20.93
N ILE A 207 -4.41 20.54 19.89
CA ILE A 207 -5.24 19.65 19.04
C ILE A 207 -4.42 18.49 18.44
N LEU A 208 -3.21 18.76 17.94
CA LEU A 208 -2.36 17.74 17.32
C LEU A 208 -1.87 16.70 18.34
N LEU A 209 -1.51 17.15 19.54
CA LEU A 209 -1.06 16.28 20.63
C LEU A 209 -2.24 15.47 21.20
N GLY A 210 -3.41 16.08 21.37
CA GLY A 210 -4.64 15.41 21.80
C GLY A 210 -5.08 14.33 20.83
N ASN A 211 -5.01 14.58 19.51
CA ASN A 211 -5.30 13.56 18.49
C ASN A 211 -4.32 12.38 18.56
N ARG A 212 -3.04 12.64 18.86
CA ARG A 212 -2.00 11.60 19.03
C ARG A 212 -2.26 10.74 20.27
N ILE A 213 -2.59 11.37 21.41
CA ILE A 213 -2.98 10.67 22.65
C ILE A 213 -4.21 9.81 22.39
N LYS A 214 -5.24 10.38 21.76
CA LYS A 214 -6.48 9.67 21.41
C LYS A 214 -6.21 8.47 20.51
N ALA A 215 -5.36 8.60 19.50
CA ALA A 215 -4.98 7.49 18.63
C ALA A 215 -4.27 6.36 19.40
N ALA A 216 -3.37 6.71 20.32
CA ALA A 216 -2.66 5.73 21.15
C ALA A 216 -3.60 4.98 22.11
N VAL A 217 -4.52 5.70 22.75
CA VAL A 217 -5.54 5.11 23.64
C VAL A 217 -6.52 4.24 22.86
N GLN A 218 -7.00 4.69 21.69
CA GLN A 218 -7.90 3.90 20.84
C GLN A 218 -7.24 2.66 20.22
N ALA A 219 -5.92 2.66 20.10
CA ALA A 219 -5.18 1.51 19.60
C ALA A 219 -5.02 0.40 20.64
N VAL A 220 -5.24 0.68 21.93
CA VAL A 220 -5.23 -0.31 23.00
C VAL A 220 -6.40 -1.28 22.81
N ARG A 221 -6.10 -2.57 22.63
CA ARG A 221 -7.11 -3.63 22.38
C ARG A 221 -7.31 -4.59 23.53
N ASP A 222 -6.46 -4.53 24.54
CA ASP A 222 -6.44 -5.43 25.69
C ASP A 222 -6.31 -4.63 26.99
N ASP A 223 -6.34 -5.33 28.12
CA ASP A 223 -6.19 -4.73 29.45
C ASP A 223 -4.73 -4.67 29.95
N GLN A 224 -3.77 -5.13 29.13
CA GLN A 224 -2.36 -5.23 29.52
C GLN A 224 -1.47 -4.16 28.87
N THR A 225 -1.92 -3.54 27.78
CA THR A 225 -1.16 -2.52 27.07
C THR A 225 -1.01 -1.29 27.95
N ILE A 226 0.23 -0.81 28.06
CA ILE A 226 0.63 0.38 28.81
C ILE A 226 0.91 1.52 27.83
N VAL A 227 0.38 2.71 28.11
CA VAL A 227 0.67 3.91 27.32
C VAL A 227 1.79 4.70 27.99
N VAL A 228 2.90 4.90 27.28
CA VAL A 228 4.06 5.64 27.75
C VAL A 228 4.02 7.04 27.16
N PHE A 229 3.98 8.05 28.00
CA PHE A 229 4.06 9.46 27.61
C PHE A 229 5.49 9.95 27.76
N SER A 230 6.13 10.35 26.67
CA SER A 230 7.54 10.77 26.64
C SER A 230 7.66 12.23 26.21
N GLY A 231 8.17 13.05 27.11
CA GLY A 231 8.37 14.48 26.94
C GLY A 231 8.68 15.13 28.28
N GLY A 232 9.88 15.71 28.40
CA GLY A 232 10.28 16.46 29.59
C GLY A 232 9.64 17.83 29.68
N GLN A 233 10.20 18.66 30.56
CA GLN A 233 9.75 20.03 30.79
C GLN A 233 10.59 21.01 29.96
N GLY A 234 9.93 21.69 29.03
CA GLY A 234 10.49 22.83 28.30
C GLY A 234 10.78 24.03 29.21
N THR A 235 11.65 24.95 28.77
CA THR A 235 12.00 26.15 29.56
C THR A 235 10.82 27.06 29.82
N ASP A 236 9.82 27.05 28.95
CA ASP A 236 8.61 27.88 29.03
C ASP A 236 7.38 27.08 29.54
N GLU A 237 7.58 25.86 30.04
CA GLU A 237 6.51 24.96 30.47
C GLU A 237 6.44 24.83 32.00
N LYS A 238 5.21 24.85 32.54
CA LYS A 238 4.97 24.75 33.99
C LYS A 238 4.98 23.31 34.51
N VAL A 239 4.71 22.37 33.61
CA VAL A 239 4.65 20.92 33.85
C VAL A 239 5.37 20.20 32.73
N SER A 240 5.80 18.96 32.97
CA SER A 240 6.34 18.12 31.88
C SER A 240 5.26 17.84 30.85
N GLU A 241 5.65 17.75 29.57
CA GLU A 241 4.72 17.34 28.51
C GLU A 241 4.11 15.97 28.83
N ALA A 242 4.92 15.04 29.37
CA ALA A 242 4.48 13.70 29.77
C ALA A 242 3.35 13.73 30.83
N SER A 243 3.48 14.55 31.88
CA SER A 243 2.45 14.70 32.90
C SER A 243 1.17 15.32 32.34
N ALA A 244 1.29 16.36 31.50
CA ALA A 244 0.14 16.97 30.83
C ALA A 244 -0.58 15.97 29.91
N MET A 245 0.15 15.11 29.20
CA MET A 245 -0.42 14.06 28.35
C MET A 245 -1.17 12.99 29.17
N GLN A 246 -0.61 12.54 30.30
CA GLN A 246 -1.27 11.58 31.19
C GLN A 246 -2.54 12.17 31.78
N LYS A 247 -2.49 13.42 32.25
CA LYS A 247 -3.67 14.13 32.77
C LYS A 247 -4.76 14.21 31.71
N TYR A 248 -4.42 14.60 30.49
CA TYR A 248 -5.36 14.63 29.36
C TYR A 248 -5.95 13.25 29.05
N ALA A 249 -5.13 12.20 29.02
CA ALA A 249 -5.61 10.84 28.78
C ALA A 249 -6.58 10.36 29.88
N HIS A 250 -6.33 10.74 31.13
CA HIS A 250 -7.19 10.40 32.24
C HIS A 250 -8.49 11.21 32.25
N GLU A 251 -8.40 12.53 32.20
CA GLU A 251 -9.54 13.44 32.36
C GLU A 251 -10.45 13.48 31.13
N GLU A 252 -9.89 13.50 29.92
CA GLU A 252 -10.66 13.71 28.67
C GLU A 252 -11.02 12.39 27.97
N LEU A 253 -10.19 11.34 28.13
CA LEU A 253 -10.39 10.04 27.47
C LEU A 253 -10.79 8.92 28.44
N GLY A 254 -10.75 9.16 29.76
CA GLY A 254 -11.09 8.16 30.77
C GLY A 254 -10.10 6.99 30.86
N PHE A 255 -8.85 7.17 30.42
CA PHE A 255 -7.85 6.10 30.46
C PHE A 255 -7.23 5.98 31.87
N PRO A 256 -7.10 4.78 32.43
CA PRO A 256 -6.59 4.58 33.79
C PRO A 256 -5.10 4.94 33.92
N SER A 257 -4.76 5.76 34.90
CA SER A 257 -3.38 6.21 35.14
C SER A 257 -2.44 5.07 35.51
N GLU A 258 -2.95 3.98 36.10
CA GLU A 258 -2.19 2.77 36.43
C GLU A 258 -1.65 2.05 35.19
N ARG A 259 -2.27 2.29 34.03
CA ARG A 259 -1.85 1.74 32.73
C ARG A 259 -1.01 2.73 31.94
N THR A 260 -0.43 3.72 32.61
CA THR A 260 0.43 4.72 31.98
C THR A 260 1.81 4.74 32.62
N LEU A 261 2.82 5.09 31.83
CA LEU A 261 4.17 5.38 32.32
C LEU A 261 4.61 6.75 31.81
N LEU A 262 5.40 7.45 32.62
CA LEU A 262 5.91 8.78 32.30
C LEU A 262 7.41 8.73 32.06
N GLU A 263 7.85 9.35 30.98
CA GLU A 263 9.25 9.69 30.71
C GLU A 263 9.36 11.21 30.61
N GLU A 264 9.93 11.83 31.64
CA GLU A 264 9.91 13.28 31.85
C GLU A 264 11.29 13.96 31.69
N LYS A 265 12.30 13.24 31.17
CA LYS A 265 13.69 13.72 31.14
C LYS A 265 14.11 14.24 29.76
N SER A 266 13.45 13.79 28.72
CA SER A 266 13.77 14.13 27.34
C SER A 266 13.55 15.61 27.02
N ARG A 267 14.44 16.17 26.19
CA ARG A 267 14.34 17.53 25.65
C ARG A 267 14.40 17.57 24.14
N THR A 268 14.90 16.50 23.52
CA THR A 268 14.96 16.36 22.07
C THR A 268 14.17 15.15 21.60
N THR A 269 13.75 15.17 20.33
CA THR A 269 13.10 14.00 19.72
C THR A 269 13.98 12.76 19.78
N TYR A 270 15.31 12.92 19.67
CA TYR A 270 16.24 11.81 19.81
C TYR A 270 16.25 11.22 21.23
N GLU A 271 16.31 12.08 22.25
CA GLU A 271 16.25 11.66 23.65
C GLU A 271 14.92 10.98 23.99
N ASN A 272 13.79 11.47 23.47
CA ASN A 272 12.51 10.79 23.64
C ASN A 272 12.59 9.31 23.21
N LEU A 273 13.17 9.05 22.03
CA LEU A 273 13.28 7.69 21.49
C LEU A 273 14.19 6.82 22.35
N VAL A 274 15.34 7.35 22.78
CA VAL A 274 16.32 6.63 23.59
C VAL A 274 15.76 6.33 24.98
N PHE A 275 15.27 7.34 25.70
CA PHE A 275 14.76 7.18 27.06
C PHE A 275 13.48 6.32 27.10
N SER A 276 12.59 6.46 26.11
CA SER A 276 11.43 5.55 25.98
C SER A 276 11.87 4.10 25.78
N SER A 277 12.89 3.86 24.94
CA SER A 277 13.41 2.51 24.70
C SER A 277 14.09 1.93 25.96
N GLU A 278 14.84 2.75 26.70
CA GLU A 278 15.47 2.36 27.96
C GLU A 278 14.46 2.05 29.07
N LEU A 279 13.34 2.77 29.10
CA LEU A 279 12.25 2.57 30.05
C LEU A 279 11.49 1.26 29.79
N ILE A 280 11.22 0.94 28.51
CA ILE A 280 10.36 -0.18 28.12
C ILE A 280 11.13 -1.51 28.05
N LYS A 281 12.37 -1.51 27.55
CA LYS A 281 13.23 -2.70 27.31
C LYS A 281 12.52 -3.87 26.59
N ALA A 282 11.45 -3.59 25.85
CA ALA A 282 10.60 -4.52 25.15
C ALA A 282 10.17 -3.92 23.80
N ARG A 283 9.36 -4.64 23.02
CA ARG A 283 8.80 -4.11 21.78
C ARG A 283 7.69 -3.10 22.07
N PHE A 284 7.71 -1.98 21.35
CA PHE A 284 6.74 -0.91 21.51
C PHE A 284 6.30 -0.32 20.16
N LEU A 285 5.14 0.34 20.17
CA LEU A 285 4.60 1.08 19.03
C LEU A 285 4.68 2.57 19.31
N PHE A 286 5.22 3.32 18.35
CA PHE A 286 5.28 4.78 18.44
C PHE A 286 4.07 5.41 17.76
N PHE A 287 3.49 6.40 18.40
CA PHE A 287 2.46 7.28 17.85
C PHE A 287 3.09 8.65 17.59
N THR A 288 3.23 9.00 16.32
CA THR A 288 3.63 10.32 15.85
C THR A 288 2.41 11.03 15.28
N SER A 289 2.43 12.37 15.21
CA SER A 289 1.36 13.12 14.55
C SER A 289 1.51 12.99 13.04
N ASP A 290 0.84 12.00 12.46
CA ASP A 290 0.50 11.96 11.03
C ASP A 290 -0.99 11.58 10.87
#